data_AF-A0A9P7J620-F1
#
_entry.id   AF-A0A9P7J620-F1
#
_cell.length_a   1.000
_cell.length_b   1.000
_cell.length_c   1.000
_cell.angle_alpha   90.00
_cell.angle_beta   90.00
_cell.angle_gamma   90.00
#
_symmetry.space_group_name_H-M   'P 1'
#
loop_
_entity.id
_entity.type
_entity.pdbx_description
1 polymer ?
#
loop_
_entity_poly.entity_id
_entity_poly.type
_entity_poly.pdbx_seq_one_letter_code
_entity_poly.pdbx_strand_id
1 'polypeptide(L)'
;MARSGHSTQLTSGRHRTHQPQTQKLMKNKNLELKNYLPKWTSAKQKEKAARLFAPKVDQAQWKKRKQIYKTWLFNNRKKKERKDMIKYGRKWTPRMVIYQWNWEEVLKRIEDESRAKPGGPSMFKHYQVAVKRVMAELSDNELEKAKETAEEWSNNFPPPEIQAQVTHKKGPAYMEHLLKEMWRQCGMRVFVMSAWKNE
;
A
#
# COMPACT_ATOMS: atom_id res chain seq x y z
N MET A 1 8.42 62.69 35.51
CA MET A 1 9.87 62.51 35.62
C MET A 1 10.32 61.51 34.56
N ALA A 2 11.25 61.93 33.71
CA ALA A 2 11.79 61.18 32.58
C ALA A 2 12.95 60.25 32.97
N ARG A 3 13.27 59.30 32.07
CA ARG A 3 14.49 58.45 31.87
C ARG A 3 14.02 57.00 31.64
N SER A 4 14.49 56.21 30.69
CA SER A 4 15.52 56.24 29.64
C SER A 4 15.22 54.98 28.80
N GLY A 5 15.07 54.98 27.48
CA GLY A 5 16.11 55.37 26.53
C GLY A 5 17.20 54.30 26.44
N HIS A 6 16.88 53.08 26.00
CA HIS A 6 17.88 52.14 25.48
C HIS A 6 17.53 51.77 24.04
N SER A 7 18.15 52.52 23.13
CA SER A 7 18.19 52.28 21.69
C SER A 7 19.29 51.25 21.43
N THR A 8 18.89 50.01 21.14
CA THR A 8 19.83 48.99 20.66
C THR A 8 20.02 49.21 19.16
N GLN A 9 21.16 49.76 18.79
CA GLN A 9 21.58 49.93 17.40
C GLN A 9 21.65 48.55 16.72
N LEU A 10 20.77 48.31 15.76
CA LEU A 10 20.86 47.18 14.83
C LEU A 10 22.02 47.43 13.87
N THR A 11 23.18 46.85 14.18
CA THR A 11 24.29 46.75 13.24
C THR A 11 23.88 45.83 12.09
N SER A 12 23.63 46.42 10.91
CA SER A 12 23.37 45.71 9.66
C SER A 12 24.66 45.05 9.14
N GLY A 13 25.04 43.93 9.76
CA GLY A 13 26.03 43.04 9.20
C GLY A 13 25.51 42.46 7.89
N ARG A 14 26.06 42.90 6.74
CA ARG A 14 25.93 42.19 5.46
C ARG A 14 26.51 40.78 5.64
N HIS A 15 25.67 39.83 6.03
CA HIS A 15 25.97 38.42 5.87
C HIS A 15 26.02 38.13 4.36
N ARG A 16 27.22 38.19 3.78
CA ARG A 16 27.51 37.42 2.57
C ARG A 16 27.28 35.97 2.96
N THR A 17 26.13 35.44 2.56
CA THR A 17 25.84 34.00 2.65
C THR A 17 26.86 33.29 1.78
N HIS A 18 27.93 32.83 2.41
CA HIS A 18 28.84 31.87 1.81
C HIS A 18 28.02 30.60 1.61
N GLN A 19 27.41 30.45 0.42
CA GLN A 19 26.83 29.19 0.03
C GLN A 19 27.94 28.13 0.13
N PRO A 20 27.72 27.05 0.90
CA PRO A 20 28.66 25.95 0.97
C PRO A 20 29.00 25.50 -0.46
N GLN A 21 30.27 25.25 -0.75
CA GLN A 21 30.72 24.80 -2.08
C GLN A 21 29.90 23.59 -2.57
N THR A 22 29.42 22.75 -1.66
CA THR A 22 28.50 21.63 -1.91
C THR A 22 27.13 22.07 -2.44
N GLN A 23 26.53 23.14 -1.94
CA GLN A 23 25.26 23.68 -2.45
C GLN A 23 25.42 24.37 -3.80
N LYS A 24 26.53 25.09 -4.03
CA LYS A 24 26.88 25.65 -5.35
C LYS A 24 27.09 24.54 -6.39
N LEU A 25 27.78 23.47 -6.00
CA LEU A 25 28.01 22.30 -6.86
C LEU A 25 26.70 21.56 -7.21
N MET A 26 25.78 21.44 -6.24
CA MET A 26 24.46 20.82 -6.45
C MET A 26 23.53 21.69 -7.32
N LYS A 27 23.62 23.03 -7.21
CA LYS A 27 22.90 23.97 -8.06
C LYS A 27 23.42 23.96 -9.50
N ASN A 28 24.74 23.95 -9.70
CA ASN A 28 25.34 23.84 -11.04
C ASN A 28 25.00 22.52 -11.73
N LYS A 29 25.06 21.39 -11.01
CA LYS A 29 24.66 20.08 -11.56
C LYS A 29 23.17 20.00 -11.90
N ASN A 30 22.31 20.67 -11.12
CA ASN A 30 20.89 20.78 -11.44
C ASN A 30 20.62 21.66 -12.66
N LEU A 31 21.39 22.73 -12.85
CA LEU A 31 21.29 23.60 -14.01
C LEU A 31 21.73 22.87 -15.29
N GLU A 32 22.82 22.10 -15.21
CA GLU A 32 23.23 21.20 -16.30
C GLU A 32 22.11 20.19 -16.64
N LEU A 33 21.50 19.55 -15.63
CA LEU A 33 20.41 18.59 -15.85
C LEU A 33 19.20 19.21 -16.55
N LYS A 34 18.78 20.43 -16.16
CA LYS A 34 17.67 21.14 -16.81
C LYS A 34 17.93 21.43 -18.30
N ASN A 35 19.18 21.64 -18.69
CA ASN A 35 19.57 21.87 -20.08
C ASN A 35 19.62 20.57 -20.93
N TYR A 36 19.76 19.40 -20.29
CA TYR A 36 19.78 18.10 -20.97
C TYR A 36 18.38 17.50 -21.20
N LEU A 37 17.39 17.86 -20.37
CA LEU A 37 16.04 17.29 -20.45
C LEU A 37 15.30 17.56 -21.78
N PRO A 38 15.32 18.79 -22.35
CA PRO A 38 14.66 19.07 -23.64
C PRO A 38 15.34 18.34 -24.82
N LYS A 39 16.67 18.15 -24.76
CA LYS A 39 17.41 17.36 -25.74
C LYS A 39 17.03 15.87 -25.68
N TRP A 40 16.68 15.36 -24.51
CA TRP A 40 16.32 13.95 -24.30
C TRP A 40 14.90 13.63 -24.79
N THR A 41 13.96 14.55 -24.64
CA THR A 41 12.58 14.40 -25.15
C THR A 41 12.52 14.44 -26.68
N SER A 42 13.42 15.19 -27.33
CA SER A 42 13.57 15.20 -28.79
C SER A 42 14.34 13.97 -29.34
N ALA A 43 15.06 13.23 -28.47
CA ALA A 43 15.95 12.14 -28.88
C ALA A 43 15.27 10.76 -29.02
N LYS A 44 13.97 10.63 -28.71
CA LYS A 44 13.23 9.39 -28.96
C LYS A 44 13.20 8.99 -30.45
N GLN A 45 13.37 9.96 -31.37
CA GLN A 45 13.53 9.70 -32.82
C GLN A 45 14.98 9.41 -33.25
N LYS A 46 15.99 9.65 -32.39
CA LYS A 46 17.43 9.50 -32.70
C LYS A 46 18.13 8.44 -31.83
N GLU A 47 17.37 7.51 -31.25
CA GLU A 47 17.85 6.57 -30.23
C GLU A 47 19.02 5.68 -30.72
N LYS A 48 19.04 5.33 -32.01
CA LYS A 48 20.15 4.59 -32.63
C LYS A 48 21.45 5.39 -32.71
N ALA A 49 21.39 6.70 -33.00
CA ALA A 49 22.57 7.55 -33.09
C ALA A 49 23.15 7.88 -31.70
N ALA A 50 22.30 8.08 -30.68
CA ALA A 50 22.75 8.39 -29.32
C ALA A 50 23.57 7.26 -28.66
N ARG A 51 23.35 5.99 -29.04
CA ARG A 51 24.16 4.86 -28.56
C ARG A 51 25.58 4.85 -29.13
N LEU A 52 25.77 5.41 -30.33
CA LEU A 52 27.08 5.51 -30.99
C LEU A 52 27.94 6.66 -30.43
N PHE A 53 27.31 7.73 -29.95
CA PHE A 53 27.99 8.90 -29.36
C PHE A 53 28.02 8.90 -27.83
N ALA A 54 27.54 7.84 -27.18
CA ALA A 54 27.65 7.72 -25.74
C ALA A 54 29.13 7.52 -25.37
N PRO A 55 29.72 8.36 -24.51
CA PRO A 55 31.08 8.12 -24.04
C PRO A 55 31.13 6.74 -23.39
N LYS A 56 32.10 5.89 -23.76
CA LYS A 56 32.33 4.59 -23.14
C LYS A 56 32.62 4.82 -21.66
N VAL A 57 31.59 4.70 -20.84
CA VAL A 57 31.72 4.88 -19.39
C VAL A 57 32.41 3.64 -18.85
N ASP A 58 33.53 3.84 -18.17
CA ASP A 58 34.24 2.79 -17.45
C ASP A 58 33.28 2.08 -16.45
N GLN A 59 33.45 0.76 -16.28
CA GLN A 59 32.58 -0.09 -15.49
C GLN A 59 32.47 0.41 -14.03
N ALA A 60 33.57 0.92 -13.46
CA ALA A 60 33.58 1.47 -12.10
C ALA A 60 32.79 2.79 -12.01
N GLN A 61 32.93 3.67 -13.01
CA GLN A 61 32.14 4.90 -13.11
C GLN A 61 30.65 4.59 -13.28
N TRP A 62 30.30 3.57 -14.07
CA TRP A 62 28.92 3.13 -14.26
C TRP A 62 28.31 2.61 -12.97
N LYS A 63 29.03 1.78 -12.21
CA LYS A 63 28.60 1.32 -10.87
C LYS A 63 28.35 2.49 -9.92
N LYS A 64 29.24 3.49 -9.89
CA LYS A 64 29.10 4.68 -9.05
C LYS A 64 27.87 5.51 -9.43
N ARG A 65 27.64 5.74 -10.72
CA ARG A 65 26.44 6.44 -11.22
C ARG A 65 25.16 5.68 -10.87
N LYS A 66 25.13 4.36 -11.08
CA LYS A 66 23.99 3.51 -10.73
C LYS A 66 23.66 3.60 -9.24
N GLN A 67 24.66 3.64 -8.37
CA GLN A 67 24.43 3.80 -6.93
C GLN A 67 23.84 5.17 -6.59
N ILE A 68 24.36 6.25 -7.17
CA ILE A 68 23.81 7.60 -6.99
C ILE A 68 22.33 7.65 -7.42
N TYR A 69 22.00 7.07 -8.58
CA TYR A 69 20.61 7.01 -9.03
C TYR A 69 19.71 6.17 -8.13
N LYS A 70 20.19 5.02 -7.64
CA LYS A 70 19.46 4.20 -6.66
C LYS A 70 19.18 4.98 -5.38
N THR A 71 20.18 5.66 -4.83
CA THR A 71 20.04 6.47 -3.61
C THR A 71 19.11 7.65 -3.82
N TRP A 72 19.25 8.37 -4.94
CA TRP A 72 18.35 9.47 -5.27
C TRP A 72 16.91 8.99 -5.43
N LEU A 73 16.69 7.88 -6.15
CA LEU A 73 15.36 7.30 -6.33
C LEU A 73 14.77 6.83 -4.99
N PHE A 74 15.56 6.18 -4.14
CA PHE A 74 15.10 5.75 -2.82
C PHE A 74 14.66 6.95 -1.95
N ASN A 75 15.44 8.02 -1.96
CA ASN A 75 15.18 9.22 -1.14
C ASN A 75 14.08 10.11 -1.70
N ASN A 76 13.95 10.21 -3.03
CA ASN A 76 13.01 11.12 -3.70
C ASN A 76 11.78 10.41 -4.26
N ARG A 77 11.68 9.09 -4.12
CA ARG A 77 10.43 8.40 -4.38
C ARG A 77 9.40 8.96 -3.42
N LYS A 78 8.30 9.48 -3.96
CA LYS A 78 7.11 9.83 -3.17
C LYS A 78 6.85 8.65 -2.23
N LYS A 79 6.94 8.89 -0.92
CA LYS A 79 6.53 7.88 0.07
C LYS A 79 5.11 7.52 -0.34
N LYS A 80 4.86 6.25 -0.67
CA LYS A 80 3.50 5.80 -0.92
C LYS A 80 2.70 6.22 0.30
N GLU A 81 1.61 6.94 0.06
CA GLU A 81 0.58 7.09 1.08
C GLU A 81 0.30 5.69 1.63
N ARG A 82 0.46 5.55 2.94
CA ARG A 82 0.17 4.28 3.58
C ARG A 82 -1.33 4.11 3.43
N LYS A 83 -1.73 3.17 2.58
CA LYS A 83 -3.12 2.77 2.47
C LYS A 83 -3.56 2.27 3.84
N ASP A 84 -4.80 2.58 4.21
CA ASP A 84 -5.41 1.99 5.39
C ASP A 84 -5.23 0.47 5.31
N MET A 85 -4.68 -0.08 6.39
CA MET A 85 -4.37 -1.51 6.46
C MET A 85 -5.67 -2.32 6.44
N ILE A 86 -6.79 -1.70 6.81
CA ILE A 86 -8.12 -2.29 6.77
C ILE A 86 -9.09 -1.36 6.06
N LYS A 87 -9.84 -1.93 5.11
CA LYS A 87 -10.96 -1.25 4.45
C LYS A 87 -12.24 -1.54 5.21
N TYR A 88 -12.74 -0.55 5.93
CA TYR A 88 -14.04 -0.61 6.60
C TYR A 88 -15.18 -0.64 5.56
N GLY A 89 -16.31 -1.26 5.91
CA GLY A 89 -17.54 -1.20 5.10
C GLY A 89 -17.48 -1.92 3.76
N ARG A 90 -16.66 -2.96 3.61
CA ARG A 90 -16.68 -3.78 2.39
C ARG A 90 -18.03 -4.50 2.27
N LYS A 91 -18.78 -4.18 1.21
CA LYS A 91 -20.04 -4.87 0.85
C LYS A 91 -19.82 -6.36 0.62
N TRP A 92 -20.84 -7.15 0.97
CA TRP A 92 -20.90 -8.57 0.66
C TRP A 92 -21.07 -8.76 -0.84
N THR A 93 -20.41 -9.79 -1.37
CA THR A 93 -20.58 -10.20 -2.78
C THR A 93 -21.23 -11.57 -2.84
N PRO A 94 -21.90 -11.92 -3.95
CA PRO A 94 -22.55 -13.23 -4.09
C PRO A 94 -21.56 -14.37 -3.88
N ARG A 95 -20.32 -14.19 -4.36
CA ARG A 95 -19.22 -15.15 -4.14
C ARG A 95 -18.88 -15.35 -2.66
N MET A 96 -18.98 -14.32 -1.82
CA MET A 96 -18.74 -14.46 -0.38
C MET A 96 -19.87 -15.22 0.31
N VAL A 97 -21.12 -15.00 -0.12
CA VAL A 97 -22.29 -15.73 0.38
C VAL A 97 -22.18 -17.21 0.00
N ILE A 98 -21.92 -17.50 -1.27
CA ILE A 98 -21.73 -18.88 -1.77
C ILE A 98 -20.58 -19.56 -1.05
N TYR A 99 -19.46 -18.87 -0.84
CA TYR A 99 -18.36 -19.42 -0.06
C TYR A 99 -18.79 -19.78 1.35
N GLN A 100 -19.62 -18.95 1.99
CA GLN A 100 -20.08 -19.19 3.35
C GLN A 100 -21.05 -20.39 3.42
N TRP A 101 -21.92 -20.55 2.43
CA TRP A 101 -22.83 -21.69 2.33
C TRP A 101 -22.10 -23.00 2.03
N ASN A 102 -21.16 -22.98 1.08
CA ASN A 102 -20.51 -24.19 0.55
C ASN A 102 -19.05 -24.33 1.03
N TRP A 103 -18.70 -23.80 2.20
CA TRP A 103 -17.30 -23.72 2.64
C TRP A 103 -16.67 -25.11 2.81
N GLU A 104 -17.44 -26.08 3.33
CA GLU A 104 -17.00 -27.47 3.54
C GLU A 104 -16.77 -28.19 2.22
N GLU A 105 -17.66 -27.96 1.26
CA GLU A 105 -17.55 -28.55 -0.08
C GLU A 105 -16.31 -28.02 -0.81
N VAL A 106 -16.05 -26.71 -0.71
CA VAL A 106 -14.84 -26.09 -1.25
C VAL A 106 -13.60 -26.70 -0.62
N LEU A 107 -13.60 -26.95 0.69
CA LEU A 107 -12.46 -27.59 1.37
C LEU A 107 -12.25 -29.03 0.94
N LYS A 108 -13.34 -29.81 0.87
CA LYS A 108 -13.29 -31.21 0.44
C LYS A 108 -12.72 -31.33 -0.97
N ARG A 109 -13.16 -30.48 -1.91
CA ARG A 109 -12.61 -30.45 -3.28
C ARG A 109 -11.13 -30.11 -3.32
N ILE A 110 -10.68 -29.18 -2.47
CA ILE A 110 -9.24 -28.85 -2.38
C ILE A 110 -8.46 -30.06 -1.88
N GLU A 111 -8.96 -30.75 -0.85
CA GLU A 111 -8.33 -31.93 -0.29
C GLU A 111 -8.27 -33.07 -1.32
N ASP A 112 -9.38 -33.37 -2.00
CA ASP A 112 -9.49 -34.44 -3.00
C ASP A 112 -8.60 -34.16 -4.24
N GLU A 113 -8.60 -32.94 -4.76
CA GLU A 113 -7.88 -32.60 -6.00
C GLU A 113 -6.38 -32.35 -5.79
N SER A 114 -6.01 -31.73 -4.67
CA SER A 114 -4.64 -31.24 -4.46
C SER A 114 -3.90 -31.95 -3.33
N ARG A 115 -4.59 -32.79 -2.54
CA ARG A 115 -4.08 -33.39 -1.29
C ARG A 115 -3.49 -32.34 -0.33
N ALA A 116 -3.83 -31.07 -0.54
CA ALA A 116 -3.38 -29.98 0.30
C ALA A 116 -4.22 -29.98 1.56
N LYS A 117 -3.56 -30.08 2.72
CA LYS A 117 -4.25 -30.05 4.01
C LYS A 117 -5.07 -28.77 4.17
N PRO A 118 -6.30 -28.88 4.69
CA PRO A 118 -7.08 -27.73 5.07
C PRO A 118 -6.29 -26.73 5.94
N GLY A 119 -6.27 -25.45 5.56
CA GLY A 119 -5.55 -24.40 6.31
C GLY A 119 -4.05 -24.25 6.00
N GLY A 120 -3.46 -25.09 5.15
CA GLY A 120 -2.06 -24.96 4.74
C GLY A 120 -1.82 -23.84 3.70
N PRO A 121 -0.62 -23.25 3.61
CA PRO A 121 -0.31 -22.23 2.59
C PRO A 121 -0.49 -22.70 1.14
N SER A 122 -0.34 -24.02 0.89
CA SER A 122 -0.54 -24.65 -0.41
C SER A 122 -2.00 -24.58 -0.89
N MET A 123 -2.96 -24.58 0.03
CA MET A 123 -4.40 -24.48 -0.27
C MET A 123 -4.73 -23.23 -1.09
N PHE A 124 -4.12 -22.08 -0.76
CA PHE A 124 -4.51 -20.80 -1.34
C PHE A 124 -4.44 -20.77 -2.87
N LYS A 125 -3.52 -21.56 -3.46
CA LYS A 125 -3.40 -21.70 -4.92
C LYS A 125 -4.60 -22.40 -5.55
N HIS A 126 -5.15 -23.41 -4.87
CA HIS A 126 -6.26 -24.23 -5.35
C HIS A 126 -7.64 -23.64 -4.98
N TYR A 127 -7.69 -22.80 -3.94
CA TYR A 127 -8.91 -22.18 -3.46
C TYR A 127 -9.71 -21.44 -4.53
N GLN A 128 -9.06 -20.57 -5.31
CA GLN A 128 -9.78 -19.79 -6.32
C GLN A 128 -10.40 -20.67 -7.41
N VAL A 129 -9.72 -21.77 -7.75
CA VAL A 129 -10.19 -22.75 -8.75
C VAL A 129 -11.37 -23.54 -8.19
N ALA A 130 -11.26 -24.05 -6.97
CA ALA A 130 -12.32 -24.81 -6.30
C ALA A 130 -13.61 -23.99 -6.17
N VAL A 131 -13.53 -22.75 -5.69
CA VAL A 131 -14.70 -21.86 -5.60
C VAL A 131 -15.31 -21.59 -6.98
N LYS A 132 -14.49 -21.43 -8.02
CA LYS A 132 -15.00 -21.19 -9.37
C LYS A 132 -15.76 -22.42 -9.91
N ARG A 133 -15.29 -23.63 -9.60
CA ARG A 133 -15.98 -24.88 -9.97
C ARG A 133 -17.31 -25.03 -9.25
N VAL A 134 -17.33 -24.86 -7.92
CA VAL A 134 -18.58 -24.86 -7.14
C VAL A 134 -19.56 -23.84 -7.70
N MET A 135 -19.10 -22.62 -8.01
CA MET A 135 -19.96 -21.60 -8.60
C MET A 135 -20.48 -21.95 -10.01
N ALA A 136 -19.76 -22.76 -10.78
CA ALA A 136 -20.18 -23.17 -12.13
C ALA A 136 -21.18 -24.34 -12.09
N GLU A 137 -21.23 -25.08 -10.98
CA GLU A 137 -22.14 -26.20 -10.77
C GLU A 137 -23.44 -25.78 -10.07
N LEU A 138 -23.46 -24.60 -9.46
CA LEU A 138 -24.67 -23.99 -8.91
C LEU A 138 -25.65 -23.65 -10.03
N SER A 139 -26.93 -23.89 -9.76
CA SER A 139 -28.01 -23.50 -10.65
C SER A 139 -28.16 -21.98 -10.72
N ASP A 140 -28.73 -21.47 -11.82
CA ASP A 140 -28.98 -20.04 -12.00
C ASP A 140 -29.84 -19.46 -10.86
N ASN A 141 -30.81 -20.24 -10.36
CA ASN A 141 -31.65 -19.87 -9.22
C ASN A 141 -30.86 -19.70 -7.92
N GLU A 142 -29.88 -20.56 -7.65
CA GLU A 142 -29.03 -20.44 -6.45
C GLU A 142 -28.07 -19.26 -6.56
N LEU A 143 -27.55 -19.00 -7.76
CA LEU A 143 -26.74 -17.82 -8.04
C LEU A 143 -27.53 -16.53 -7.86
N GLU A 144 -28.81 -16.52 -8.25
CA GLU A 144 -29.70 -15.38 -8.05
C GLU A 144 -30.02 -15.15 -6.57
N LYS A 145 -30.39 -16.20 -5.82
CA LYS A 145 -30.56 -16.13 -4.37
C LYS A 145 -29.32 -15.61 -3.65
N ALA A 146 -28.13 -16.03 -4.09
CA ALA A 146 -26.88 -15.54 -3.52
C ALA A 146 -26.64 -14.05 -3.81
N LYS A 147 -27.13 -13.52 -4.94
CA LYS A 147 -27.08 -12.07 -5.23
C LYS A 147 -28.01 -11.29 -4.32
N GLU A 148 -29.25 -11.73 -4.19
CA GLU A 148 -30.24 -11.10 -3.30
C GLU A 148 -29.74 -11.09 -1.85
N THR A 149 -29.24 -12.24 -1.38
CA THR A 149 -28.66 -12.38 -0.04
C THR A 149 -27.45 -11.45 0.16
N ALA A 150 -26.57 -11.34 -0.85
CA ALA A 150 -25.41 -10.46 -0.75
C ALA A 150 -25.80 -8.97 -0.65
N GLU A 151 -26.88 -8.58 -1.34
CA GLU A 151 -27.42 -7.23 -1.26
C GLU A 151 -28.08 -6.98 0.09
N GLU A 152 -28.90 -7.92 0.57
CA GLU A 152 -29.52 -7.87 1.89
C GLU A 152 -28.47 -7.75 3.00
N TRP A 153 -27.45 -8.61 3.02
CA TRP A 153 -26.39 -8.58 4.04
C TRP A 153 -25.53 -7.33 3.95
N SER A 154 -25.41 -6.72 2.77
CA SER A 154 -24.70 -5.46 2.59
C SER A 154 -25.46 -4.27 3.16
N ASN A 155 -26.79 -4.33 3.19
CA ASN A 155 -27.65 -3.24 3.69
C ASN A 155 -28.00 -3.42 5.18
N ASN A 156 -28.28 -4.64 5.62
CA ASN A 156 -28.85 -4.95 6.94
C ASN A 156 -27.93 -5.70 7.89
N PHE A 157 -26.72 -6.12 7.48
CA PHE A 157 -25.83 -7.06 8.18
C PHE A 157 -26.17 -8.54 7.96
N PRO A 158 -25.15 -9.43 7.92
CA PRO A 158 -25.37 -10.87 7.80
C PRO A 158 -25.91 -11.47 9.11
N PRO A 159 -26.40 -12.72 9.12
CA PRO A 159 -26.89 -13.39 10.33
C PRO A 159 -25.83 -13.46 11.45
N PRO A 160 -26.24 -13.52 12.73
CA PRO A 160 -25.32 -13.48 13.88
C PRO A 160 -24.23 -14.55 13.86
N GLU A 161 -24.55 -15.75 13.38
CA GLU A 161 -23.57 -16.84 13.25
C GLU A 161 -22.45 -16.49 12.26
N ILE A 162 -22.81 -15.93 11.11
CA ILE A 162 -21.85 -15.49 10.10
C ILE A 162 -21.03 -14.30 10.63
N GLN A 163 -21.68 -13.38 11.36
CA GLN A 163 -20.97 -12.29 12.04
C GLN A 163 -19.93 -12.82 13.02
N ALA A 164 -20.28 -13.80 13.86
CA ALA A 164 -19.37 -14.40 14.82
C ALA A 164 -18.15 -15.03 14.11
N GLN A 165 -18.38 -15.83 13.06
CA GLN A 165 -17.29 -16.45 12.30
C GLN A 165 -16.38 -15.41 11.62
N VAL A 166 -16.96 -14.39 10.98
CA VAL A 166 -16.18 -13.32 10.32
C VAL A 166 -15.40 -12.51 11.35
N THR A 167 -15.99 -12.24 12.51
CA THR A 167 -15.36 -11.46 13.57
C THR A 167 -14.25 -12.27 14.26
N HIS A 168 -14.38 -13.58 14.43
CA HIS A 168 -13.28 -14.43 14.89
C HIS A 168 -12.08 -14.36 13.91
N LYS A 169 -12.35 -14.44 12.60
CA LYS A 169 -11.28 -14.40 11.57
C LYS A 169 -10.65 -13.02 11.38
N LYS A 170 -11.43 -11.94 11.43
CA LYS A 170 -10.97 -10.58 11.07
C LYS A 170 -10.86 -9.62 12.25
N GLY A 171 -11.64 -9.83 13.30
CA GLY A 171 -11.72 -8.98 14.49
C GLY A 171 -10.37 -8.60 15.07
N PRO A 172 -9.44 -9.55 15.29
CA PRO A 172 -8.10 -9.24 15.80
C PRO A 172 -7.36 -8.20 14.95
N ALA A 173 -7.43 -8.31 13.62
CA ALA A 173 -6.80 -7.32 12.73
C ALA A 173 -7.46 -5.94 12.84
N TYR A 174 -8.81 -5.89 12.93
CA TYR A 174 -9.55 -4.64 13.12
C TYR A 174 -9.18 -3.96 14.44
N MET A 175 -9.12 -4.73 15.53
CA MET A 175 -8.69 -4.25 16.84
C MET A 175 -7.27 -3.72 16.79
N GLU A 176 -6.32 -4.48 16.21
CA GLU A 176 -4.92 -4.06 16.08
C GLU A 176 -4.79 -2.75 15.27
N HIS A 177 -5.56 -2.60 14.19
CA HIS A 177 -5.58 -1.39 13.40
C HIS A 177 -6.07 -0.19 14.21
N LEU A 178 -7.20 -0.34 14.92
CA LEU A 178 -7.75 0.70 15.78
C LEU A 178 -6.72 1.14 16.83
N LEU A 179 -6.11 0.18 17.53
CA LEU A 179 -5.07 0.44 18.53
C LEU A 179 -3.89 1.23 17.96
N LYS A 180 -3.41 0.85 16.76
CA LYS A 180 -2.31 1.53 16.07
C LYS A 180 -2.68 2.96 15.68
N GLU A 181 -3.89 3.18 15.18
CA GLU A 181 -4.36 4.52 14.80
C GLU A 181 -4.56 5.43 16.00
N MET A 182 -5.18 4.94 17.07
CA MET A 182 -5.41 5.71 18.30
C MET A 182 -4.10 6.16 18.95
N TRP A 183 -3.08 5.29 18.98
CA TRP A 183 -1.75 5.68 19.44
C TRP A 183 -1.10 6.70 18.51
N ARG A 184 -1.14 6.47 17.20
CA ARG A 184 -0.42 7.30 16.22
C ARG A 184 -1.01 8.71 16.09
N GLN A 185 -2.33 8.81 16.01
CA GLN A 185 -3.01 10.07 15.75
C GLN A 185 -3.28 10.86 17.04
N CYS A 186 -3.61 10.18 18.12
CA CYS A 186 -4.09 10.81 19.36
C CYS A 186 -3.15 10.61 20.56
N GLY A 187 -2.07 9.81 20.43
CA GLY A 187 -1.21 9.45 21.57
C GLY A 187 -1.91 8.59 22.62
N MET A 188 -3.09 8.04 22.31
CA MET A 188 -3.94 7.34 23.26
C MET A 188 -3.55 5.86 23.35
N ARG A 189 -3.46 5.32 24.57
CA ARG A 189 -3.40 3.88 24.82
C ARG A 189 -4.82 3.36 24.97
N VAL A 190 -5.20 2.42 24.14
CA VAL A 190 -6.51 1.75 24.19
C VAL A 190 -6.27 0.28 24.50
N PHE A 191 -7.13 -0.32 25.32
CA PHE A 191 -7.17 -1.75 25.58
C PHE A 191 -8.53 -2.26 25.10
N VAL A 192 -8.53 -3.33 24.32
CA VAL A 192 -9.76 -3.94 23.81
C VAL A 192 -9.89 -5.33 24.43
N MET A 193 -11.01 -5.57 25.10
CA MET A 193 -11.41 -6.89 25.58
C MET A 193 -12.53 -7.40 24.69
N SER A 194 -12.38 -8.61 24.15
CA SER A 194 -13.42 -9.30 23.40
C SER A 194 -13.83 -10.56 24.15
N ALA A 195 -15.14 -10.82 24.21
CA ALA A 195 -15.70 -12.03 24.78
C ALA A 195 -16.70 -12.64 23.79
N TRP A 196 -16.76 -13.97 23.74
CA TRP A 196 -17.64 -14.72 22.85
C TRP A 196 -18.60 -15.56 23.67
N LYS A 197 -19.84 -15.69 23.19
CA LYS A 197 -20.91 -16.39 23.94
C LYS A 197 -20.69 -17.92 24.02
N ASN A 198 -19.82 -18.49 23.18
CA ASN A 198 -19.68 -19.93 22.97
C ASN A 198 -18.21 -20.42 23.03
N GLU A 199 -17.33 -19.72 23.75
CA GLU A 199 -16.01 -20.24 24.17
C GLU A 199 -16.09 -20.78 25.60
#